data_AF-A0A8K0US72-F1
#
_entry.id   AF-A0A8K0US72-F1
#
_cell.length_a   1.000
_cell.length_b   1.000
_cell.length_c   1.000
_cell.angle_alpha   90.00
_cell.angle_beta   90.00
_cell.angle_gamma   90.00
#
_symmetry.space_group_name_H-M   'P 1'
#
loop_
_entity.id
_entity.type
_entity.pdbx_description
1 polymer ?
#
loop_
_entity_poly.entity_id
_entity_poly.type
_entity_poly.pdbx_seq_one_letter_code
_entity_poly.pdbx_strand_id
1 'polypeptide(L)'
;MISLALVSLSLLAALSSSLAAPKNSTYYNPILPGFHPDPSCIFVKEWDSTVFCASSSFNAFPGIPIHATKDLQNWKLVGHVLNRREQLPKLAETNRSTSGIWAPTLRYHKKTFYLVTTLVDDELPQEDASRWTNIIFRGTNPFKPSTWSVATHFNFEGYDTSPFWDTDGKTYIVAAYAWKVQPGIFIAEANLETGKVGNWTKIWDGTGGMAPEGPHIFRKDGYYYLTAAEGGTGLGHMQTIARSKRLHGPYESNPANPILTNANTTSYFQTIGHADFFQDASDNWWGVALSTRGGPDYTYYPMGRETIMAPMTWKKGEWPHFTQVSGKMNGWPMPPPNKHIDGDGPFIAEGDDVDFAPGSKLPAHFTHWRFPNATQFTVSPPGHPNTLRLTPSWLNLTALNGNYAGPSGQAFVGRRQQDTLFTYSVDVDFKPKVAGEETGVSVFLTQNHHLDLGIVMLEGENGLAPHFRFRGESYIPVPAPIITPVSSNWTDHKLTLQIKAANMTHYVFSAGPAGARSQLQDLAVVSNAPVSWGFTGTIVGVYCTSNGGSGTTEAYISNWKYIPQEQYRD
;
A
#
# COMPACT_ATOMS: atom_id res chain seq x y z
N MET A 1 -86.15 14.74 -35.51
CA MET A 1 -86.35 14.79 -34.05
C MET A 1 -85.24 13.99 -33.39
N ILE A 2 -84.52 14.66 -32.49
CA ILE A 2 -83.72 14.12 -31.37
C ILE A 2 -82.35 13.49 -31.70
N SER A 3 -81.34 14.30 -31.38
CA SER A 3 -79.92 14.01 -31.15
C SER A 3 -79.72 13.05 -29.99
N LEU A 4 -78.81 12.08 -30.11
CA LEU A 4 -78.17 11.40 -28.97
C LEU A 4 -76.65 11.59 -29.10
N ALA A 5 -76.09 12.44 -28.25
CA ALA A 5 -74.66 12.59 -28.08
C ALA A 5 -74.17 11.60 -27.01
N LEU A 6 -73.32 10.64 -27.40
CA LEU A 6 -72.50 9.88 -26.44
C LEU A 6 -71.23 10.68 -26.13
N VAL A 7 -71.10 11.10 -24.88
CA VAL A 7 -69.84 11.62 -24.33
C VAL A 7 -69.06 10.44 -23.76
N SER A 8 -67.95 10.10 -24.41
CA SER A 8 -66.94 9.16 -23.88
C SER A 8 -66.01 9.93 -22.93
N LEU A 9 -66.06 9.60 -21.63
CA LEU A 9 -65.13 10.13 -20.63
C LEU A 9 -63.94 9.18 -20.52
N SER A 10 -62.82 9.53 -21.13
CA SER A 10 -61.54 8.82 -21.01
C SER A 10 -60.79 9.32 -19.78
N LEU A 11 -60.77 8.54 -18.70
CA LEU A 11 -59.90 8.81 -17.54
C LEU A 11 -58.47 8.33 -17.86
N LEU A 12 -57.58 9.25 -18.24
CA LEU A 12 -56.13 8.99 -18.23
C LEU A 12 -55.61 9.32 -16.83
N ALA A 13 -55.38 8.29 -16.02
CA ALA A 13 -54.61 8.41 -14.79
C ALA A 13 -53.13 8.58 -15.16
N ALA A 14 -52.62 9.81 -15.07
CA ALA A 14 -51.20 10.10 -15.14
C ALA A 14 -50.53 9.62 -13.84
N LEU A 15 -49.92 8.44 -13.88
CA LEU A 15 -48.97 8.00 -12.84
C LEU A 15 -47.68 8.80 -13.03
N SER A 16 -47.58 9.94 -12.36
CA SER A 16 -46.31 10.61 -12.14
C SER A 16 -45.50 9.80 -11.13
N SER A 17 -44.59 8.95 -11.61
CA SER A 17 -43.53 8.39 -10.76
C SER A 17 -42.56 9.52 -10.41
N SER A 18 -42.73 10.12 -9.24
CA SER A 18 -41.66 10.92 -8.65
C SER A 18 -40.50 9.99 -8.36
N LEU A 19 -39.50 9.94 -9.24
CA LEU A 19 -38.20 9.35 -8.95
C LEU A 19 -37.64 10.12 -7.76
N ALA A 20 -37.70 9.51 -6.57
CA ALA A 20 -37.05 10.05 -5.39
C ALA A 20 -35.57 10.26 -5.74
N ALA A 21 -35.02 11.44 -5.39
CA ALA A 21 -33.60 11.69 -5.58
C ALA A 21 -32.80 10.54 -4.93
N PRO A 22 -31.81 9.98 -5.64
CA PRO A 22 -31.06 8.84 -5.12
C PRO A 22 -30.41 9.23 -3.79
N LYS A 23 -30.62 8.39 -2.76
CA LYS A 23 -30.18 8.68 -1.40
C LYS A 23 -28.66 8.51 -1.28
N ASN A 24 -28.03 9.44 -0.57
CA ASN A 24 -26.62 9.35 -0.19
C ASN A 24 -26.28 7.99 0.45
N SER A 25 -25.05 7.51 0.21
CA SER A 25 -24.52 6.28 0.80
C SER A 25 -23.59 6.58 1.98
N THR A 26 -23.48 5.61 2.89
CA THR A 26 -22.53 5.62 3.99
C THR A 26 -21.45 4.56 3.74
N TYR A 27 -20.19 4.91 3.97
CA TYR A 27 -19.05 3.98 3.88
C TYR A 27 -18.00 4.31 4.94
N TYR A 28 -16.99 3.45 5.03
CA TYR A 28 -15.94 3.58 6.03
C TYR A 28 -14.56 3.74 5.40
N ASN A 29 -13.79 4.70 5.91
CA ASN A 29 -12.37 4.83 5.64
C ASN A 29 -11.54 4.00 6.63
N PRO A 30 -10.32 3.61 6.27
CA PRO A 30 -9.74 3.69 4.92
C PRO A 30 -10.38 2.69 3.95
N ILE A 31 -10.42 3.03 2.66
CA ILE A 31 -10.91 2.12 1.60
C ILE A 31 -9.87 1.05 1.25
N LEU A 32 -8.57 1.36 1.38
CA LEU A 32 -7.48 0.41 1.33
C LEU A 32 -6.67 0.54 2.63
N PRO A 33 -6.99 -0.23 3.68
CA PRO A 33 -6.23 -0.21 4.93
C PRO A 33 -4.84 -0.81 4.78
N GLY A 34 -3.98 -0.54 5.75
CA GLY A 34 -2.58 -0.97 5.73
C GLY A 34 -1.73 -0.17 4.75
N PHE A 35 -0.53 -0.67 4.49
CA PHE A 35 0.49 -0.05 3.65
C PHE A 35 0.05 0.11 2.17
N HIS A 36 -0.73 1.17 1.91
CA HIS A 36 -1.25 1.61 0.61
C HIS A 36 -1.19 3.15 0.49
N PRO A 37 0.02 3.74 0.45
CA PRO A 37 0.20 5.19 0.35
C PRO A 37 0.06 5.68 -1.09
N ASP A 38 0.04 7.01 -1.22
CA ASP A 38 0.19 7.76 -2.47
C ASP A 38 -0.78 7.24 -3.57
N PRO A 39 -2.11 7.23 -3.30
CA PRO A 39 -3.07 6.58 -4.18
C PRO A 39 -3.28 7.37 -5.47
N SER A 40 -3.15 6.69 -6.62
CA SER A 40 -3.61 7.21 -7.91
C SER A 40 -4.69 6.32 -8.48
N CYS A 41 -5.88 6.89 -8.67
CA CYS A 41 -7.08 6.16 -9.05
C CYS A 41 -7.73 6.69 -10.33
N ILE A 42 -8.18 5.78 -11.18
CA ILE A 42 -8.88 6.12 -12.42
C ILE A 42 -10.13 5.26 -12.59
N PHE A 43 -11.20 5.86 -13.09
CA PHE A 43 -12.36 5.15 -13.59
C PHE A 43 -12.20 4.87 -15.09
N VAL A 44 -12.45 3.63 -15.50
CA VAL A 44 -12.28 3.21 -16.90
C VAL A 44 -13.55 2.51 -17.38
N LYS A 45 -14.37 3.27 -18.11
CA LYS A 45 -15.67 2.81 -18.63
C LYS A 45 -15.55 1.59 -19.54
N GLU A 46 -14.53 1.53 -20.40
CA GLU A 46 -14.29 0.43 -21.34
C GLU A 46 -13.90 -0.88 -20.65
N TRP A 47 -13.54 -0.83 -19.38
CA TRP A 47 -13.18 -1.99 -18.56
C TRP A 47 -14.32 -2.35 -17.61
N ASP A 48 -15.52 -2.50 -18.17
CA ASP A 48 -16.74 -2.82 -17.42
C ASP A 48 -16.99 -1.85 -16.24
N SER A 49 -16.82 -0.56 -16.50
CA SER A 49 -17.00 0.52 -15.52
C SER A 49 -16.22 0.27 -14.21
N THR A 50 -14.95 -0.14 -14.33
CA THR A 50 -14.09 -0.45 -13.19
C THR A 50 -13.23 0.74 -12.81
N VAL A 51 -13.08 0.97 -11.50
CA VAL A 51 -12.07 1.87 -10.93
C VAL A 51 -10.84 1.06 -10.57
N PHE A 52 -9.66 1.57 -10.93
CA PHE A 52 -8.36 0.99 -10.59
C PHE A 52 -7.55 1.99 -9.77
N CYS A 53 -6.89 1.53 -8.71
CA CYS A 53 -6.04 2.33 -7.84
C CYS A 53 -4.66 1.70 -7.68
N ALA A 54 -3.61 2.49 -7.90
CA ALA A 54 -2.22 2.13 -7.62
C ALA A 54 -1.74 2.77 -6.31
N SER A 55 -0.81 2.11 -5.62
CA SER A 55 -0.15 2.65 -4.41
C SER A 55 1.36 2.48 -4.51
N SER A 56 2.12 3.35 -3.84
CA SER A 56 3.58 3.21 -3.73
C SER A 56 3.95 1.95 -2.93
N SER A 57 5.17 1.44 -3.13
CA SER A 57 5.60 0.18 -2.52
C SER A 57 7.01 0.20 -1.92
N PHE A 58 7.77 1.28 -2.08
CA PHE A 58 9.13 1.40 -1.56
C PHE A 58 9.98 0.18 -1.95
N ASN A 59 10.62 -0.45 -0.98
CA ASN A 59 11.42 -1.66 -1.15
C ASN A 59 10.57 -2.94 -1.28
N ALA A 60 9.26 -2.91 -1.05
CA ALA A 60 8.43 -4.11 -1.07
C ALA A 60 8.26 -4.70 -2.47
N PHE A 61 8.25 -6.03 -2.55
CA PHE A 61 8.06 -6.77 -3.80
C PHE A 61 7.12 -7.97 -3.63
N PRO A 62 6.19 -8.27 -4.57
CA PRO A 62 5.85 -7.50 -5.76
C PRO A 62 5.45 -6.04 -5.43
N GLY A 63 5.83 -5.13 -6.31
CA GLY A 63 5.71 -3.68 -6.11
C GLY A 63 4.54 -3.08 -6.88
N ILE A 64 4.07 -1.92 -6.41
CA ILE A 64 2.98 -1.15 -7.01
C ILE A 64 1.69 -2.00 -7.14
N PRO A 65 1.04 -2.33 -6.01
CA PRO A 65 -0.21 -3.09 -6.04
C PRO A 65 -1.30 -2.29 -6.77
N ILE A 66 -2.12 -3.00 -7.55
CA ILE A 66 -3.29 -2.46 -8.23
C ILE A 66 -4.53 -3.06 -7.59
N HIS A 67 -5.37 -2.22 -7.02
CA HIS A 67 -6.68 -2.58 -6.50
C HIS A 67 -7.76 -2.16 -7.49
N ALA A 68 -8.81 -2.97 -7.62
CA ALA A 68 -9.94 -2.66 -8.49
C ALA A 68 -11.28 -2.77 -7.76
N THR A 69 -12.25 -1.97 -8.18
CA THR A 69 -13.62 -2.00 -7.68
C THR A 69 -14.61 -1.62 -8.78
N LYS A 70 -15.84 -2.14 -8.69
CA LYS A 70 -16.99 -1.71 -9.51
C LYS A 70 -18.07 -1.01 -8.70
N ASP A 71 -17.93 -0.97 -7.39
CA ASP A 71 -18.95 -0.49 -6.45
C ASP A 71 -18.43 0.47 -5.39
N LEU A 72 -17.13 0.81 -5.44
CA LEU A 72 -16.40 1.67 -4.50
C LEU A 72 -16.34 1.16 -3.06
N GLN A 73 -16.88 -0.03 -2.80
CA GLN A 73 -17.03 -0.63 -1.47
C GLN A 73 -16.14 -1.87 -1.33
N ASN A 74 -16.09 -2.68 -2.37
CA ASN A 74 -15.35 -3.93 -2.41
C ASN A 74 -14.15 -3.74 -3.34
N TRP A 75 -12.96 -3.72 -2.74
CA TRP A 75 -11.70 -3.54 -3.45
C TRP A 75 -10.95 -4.86 -3.49
N LYS A 76 -10.55 -5.30 -4.68
CA LYS A 76 -9.82 -6.54 -4.90
C LYS A 76 -8.41 -6.24 -5.39
N LEU A 77 -7.40 -6.91 -4.84
CA LEU A 77 -6.05 -6.88 -5.40
C LEU A 77 -6.06 -7.64 -6.73
N VAL A 78 -5.82 -6.94 -7.84
CA VAL A 78 -5.88 -7.55 -9.18
C VAL A 78 -4.52 -7.84 -9.78
N GLY A 79 -3.46 -7.24 -9.24
CA GLY A 79 -2.11 -7.43 -9.72
C GLY A 79 -1.11 -6.45 -9.13
N HIS A 80 0.12 -6.56 -9.61
CA HIS A 80 1.22 -5.67 -9.28
C HIS A 80 1.88 -5.21 -10.58
N VAL A 81 2.21 -3.93 -10.70
CA VAL A 81 2.90 -3.43 -11.90
C VAL A 81 4.33 -3.94 -11.95
N LEU A 82 5.03 -3.90 -10.81
CA LEU A 82 6.38 -4.46 -10.66
C LEU A 82 6.29 -5.88 -10.10
N ASN A 83 6.20 -6.86 -10.99
CA ASN A 83 6.03 -8.28 -10.62
C ASN A 83 7.17 -9.18 -11.11
N ARG A 84 8.16 -8.64 -11.82
CA ARG A 84 9.34 -9.39 -12.30
C ARG A 84 10.61 -8.58 -12.16
N ARG A 85 11.72 -9.27 -11.87
CA ARG A 85 13.01 -8.63 -11.60
C ARG A 85 13.53 -7.83 -12.78
N GLU A 86 13.36 -8.33 -14.00
CA GLU A 86 13.81 -7.69 -15.24
C GLU A 86 13.10 -6.37 -15.55
N GLN A 87 11.95 -6.09 -14.90
CA GLN A 87 11.27 -4.81 -15.09
C GLN A 87 12.04 -3.65 -14.48
N LEU A 88 12.74 -3.88 -13.36
CA LEU A 88 13.55 -2.87 -12.67
C LEU A 88 14.62 -3.52 -11.77
N PRO A 89 15.73 -4.03 -12.34
CA PRO A 89 16.73 -4.77 -11.57
C PRO A 89 17.36 -3.98 -10.42
N LYS A 90 17.50 -2.65 -10.57
CA LYS A 90 18.12 -1.74 -9.58
C LYS A 90 17.40 -1.73 -8.23
N LEU A 91 16.12 -2.14 -8.16
CA LEU A 91 15.42 -2.29 -6.87
C LEU A 91 16.18 -3.23 -5.91
N ALA A 92 16.89 -4.23 -6.44
CA ALA A 92 17.70 -5.16 -5.64
C ALA A 92 18.80 -4.45 -4.81
N GLU A 93 19.29 -3.32 -5.30
CA GLU A 93 20.48 -2.63 -4.81
C GLU A 93 20.14 -1.39 -3.99
N THR A 94 18.87 -1.00 -3.95
CA THR A 94 18.41 0.13 -3.14
C THR A 94 18.79 -0.05 -1.68
N ASN A 95 19.44 0.96 -1.11
CA ASN A 95 19.82 0.98 0.29
C ASN A 95 18.96 2.02 1.01
N ARG A 96 18.74 1.85 2.33
CA ARG A 96 17.77 2.58 3.18
C ARG A 96 16.33 2.07 3.15
N SER A 97 15.69 2.20 4.31
CA SER A 97 14.31 1.80 4.59
C SER A 97 13.26 2.54 3.76
N THR A 98 13.53 3.79 3.40
CA THR A 98 12.66 4.73 2.67
C THR A 98 12.96 4.82 1.16
N SER A 99 13.93 4.04 0.66
CA SER A 99 14.22 3.89 -0.77
C SER A 99 13.19 3.03 -1.51
N GLY A 100 13.38 2.91 -2.82
CA GLY A 100 12.56 2.07 -3.68
C GLY A 100 11.50 2.87 -4.43
N ILE A 101 10.33 2.28 -4.67
CA ILE A 101 9.29 2.89 -5.49
C ILE A 101 8.44 3.87 -4.68
N TRP A 102 8.59 5.16 -4.98
CA TRP A 102 7.76 6.25 -4.45
C TRP A 102 6.43 6.38 -5.21
N ALA A 103 5.74 7.51 -5.10
CA ALA A 103 4.37 7.70 -5.58
C ALA A 103 4.19 7.35 -7.07
N PRO A 104 3.26 6.43 -7.39
CA PRO A 104 2.89 6.13 -8.76
C PRO A 104 1.67 6.94 -9.21
N THR A 105 1.69 7.41 -10.46
CA THR A 105 0.49 7.90 -11.15
C THR A 105 0.00 6.88 -12.17
N LEU A 106 -1.22 6.39 -12.01
CA LEU A 106 -1.89 5.48 -12.96
C LEU A 106 -2.82 6.29 -13.88
N ARG A 107 -2.69 6.10 -15.20
CA ARG A 107 -3.61 6.69 -16.20
C ARG A 107 -3.93 5.69 -17.30
N TYR A 108 -5.11 5.84 -17.91
CA TYR A 108 -5.52 5.07 -19.08
C TYR A 108 -5.70 6.00 -20.27
N HIS A 109 -5.03 5.69 -21.38
CA HIS A 109 -5.13 6.46 -22.61
C HIS A 109 -5.02 5.54 -23.82
N LYS A 110 -5.94 5.67 -24.78
CA LYS A 110 -5.95 4.92 -26.05
C LYS A 110 -5.67 3.42 -25.86
N LYS A 111 -6.44 2.76 -24.99
CA LYS A 111 -6.35 1.33 -24.69
C LYS A 111 -5.10 0.85 -23.96
N THR A 112 -4.26 1.76 -23.48
CA THR A 112 -3.05 1.44 -22.71
C THR A 112 -3.13 2.03 -21.32
N PHE A 113 -2.77 1.24 -20.32
CA PHE A 113 -2.49 1.74 -18.97
C PHE A 113 -1.04 2.22 -18.92
N TYR A 114 -0.84 3.44 -18.44
CA TYR A 114 0.45 4.04 -18.17
C TYR A 114 0.58 4.18 -16.66
N LEU A 115 1.73 3.75 -16.14
CA LEU A 115 2.10 4.02 -14.76
C LEU A 115 3.45 4.72 -14.74
N VAL A 116 3.50 5.92 -14.16
CA VAL A 116 4.72 6.72 -14.04
C VAL A 116 5.07 6.84 -12.56
N THR A 117 6.34 6.66 -12.21
CA THR A 117 6.80 6.66 -10.82
C THR A 117 8.30 6.94 -10.74
N THR A 118 8.83 7.05 -9.52
CA THR A 118 10.26 7.25 -9.27
C THR A 118 10.82 6.11 -8.42
N LEU A 119 11.95 5.54 -8.84
CA LEU A 119 12.83 4.74 -8.00
C LEU A 119 13.80 5.70 -7.29
N VAL A 120 13.70 5.79 -5.97
CA VAL A 120 14.51 6.68 -5.14
C VAL A 120 15.62 5.90 -4.44
N ASP A 121 16.83 6.47 -4.49
CA ASP A 121 18.00 5.99 -3.77
C ASP A 121 18.29 6.91 -2.57
N ASP A 122 17.63 6.65 -1.45
CA ASP A 122 17.67 7.51 -0.26
C ASP A 122 19.00 7.42 0.51
N GLU A 123 19.94 6.58 0.08
CA GLU A 123 21.32 6.65 0.57
C GLU A 123 22.06 7.88 0.01
N LEU A 124 21.72 8.31 -1.21
CA LEU A 124 22.34 9.45 -1.84
C LEU A 124 21.83 10.78 -1.24
N PRO A 125 22.66 11.84 -1.20
CA PRO A 125 22.24 13.17 -0.75
C PRO A 125 21.01 13.68 -1.52
N GLN A 126 20.18 14.51 -0.88
CA GLN A 126 18.93 14.99 -1.49
C GLN A 126 19.19 15.91 -2.70
N GLU A 127 20.36 16.54 -2.75
CA GLU A 127 20.86 17.37 -3.85
C GLU A 127 21.53 16.59 -4.98
N ASP A 128 21.73 15.28 -4.84
CA ASP A 128 22.30 14.45 -5.89
C ASP A 128 21.24 14.14 -6.96
N ALA A 129 21.45 14.63 -8.18
CA ALA A 129 20.56 14.38 -9.32
C ALA A 129 20.35 12.88 -9.61
N SER A 130 21.35 12.04 -9.32
CA SER A 130 21.30 10.59 -9.57
C SER A 130 20.46 9.80 -8.57
N ARG A 131 20.03 10.44 -7.48
CA ARG A 131 19.05 9.93 -6.51
C ARG A 131 17.70 9.59 -7.14
N TRP A 132 17.36 10.25 -8.25
CA TRP A 132 16.02 10.24 -8.84
C TRP A 132 15.98 9.44 -10.14
N THR A 133 15.54 8.19 -10.09
CA THR A 133 15.36 7.37 -11.30
C THR A 133 13.88 7.34 -11.71
N ASN A 134 13.50 8.25 -12.59
CA ASN A 134 12.11 8.38 -13.07
C ASN A 134 11.80 7.38 -14.19
N ILE A 135 10.65 6.69 -14.08
CA ILE A 135 10.32 5.51 -14.89
C ILE A 135 8.84 5.46 -15.30
N ILE A 136 8.60 4.83 -16.45
CA ILE A 136 7.29 4.57 -17.04
C ILE A 136 7.14 3.07 -17.26
N PHE A 137 6.01 2.52 -16.82
CA PHE A 137 5.51 1.21 -17.19
C PHE A 137 4.28 1.34 -18.09
N ARG A 138 4.13 0.42 -19.04
CA ARG A 138 2.95 0.31 -19.89
C ARG A 138 2.33 -1.07 -19.73
N GLY A 139 1.01 -1.14 -19.60
CA GLY A 139 0.26 -2.38 -19.48
C GLY A 139 -0.97 -2.38 -20.37
N THR A 140 -1.35 -3.55 -20.87
CA THR A 140 -2.57 -3.72 -21.67
C THR A 140 -3.70 -4.36 -20.88
N ASN A 141 -3.41 -5.01 -19.76
CA ASN A 141 -4.43 -5.61 -18.90
C ASN A 141 -3.99 -5.64 -17.42
N PRO A 142 -4.62 -4.85 -16.53
CA PRO A 142 -4.24 -4.81 -15.11
C PRO A 142 -4.52 -6.11 -14.36
N PHE A 143 -5.46 -6.94 -14.84
CA PHE A 143 -5.75 -8.28 -14.29
C PHE A 143 -4.73 -9.35 -14.72
N LYS A 144 -3.81 -9.01 -15.63
CA LYS A 144 -2.72 -9.89 -16.08
C LYS A 144 -1.39 -9.20 -15.85
N PRO A 145 -0.76 -9.39 -14.66
CA PRO A 145 0.49 -8.71 -14.30
C PRO A 145 1.63 -8.87 -15.31
N SER A 146 1.65 -9.99 -16.06
CA SER A 146 2.63 -10.23 -17.12
C SER A 146 2.57 -9.24 -18.29
N THR A 147 1.49 -8.48 -18.45
CA THR A 147 1.35 -7.49 -19.54
C THR A 147 2.09 -6.18 -19.30
N TRP A 148 2.52 -5.92 -18.06
CA TRP A 148 3.32 -4.73 -17.74
C TRP A 148 4.72 -4.83 -18.35
N SER A 149 5.15 -3.77 -19.02
CA SER A 149 6.45 -3.67 -19.69
C SER A 149 7.61 -3.67 -18.68
N VAL A 150 8.83 -3.77 -19.21
CA VAL A 150 10.02 -3.30 -18.48
C VAL A 150 10.00 -1.77 -18.34
N ALA A 151 10.74 -1.23 -17.39
CA ALA A 151 10.79 0.21 -17.14
C ALA A 151 11.37 0.97 -18.34
N THR A 152 10.68 2.03 -18.76
CA THR A 152 11.19 3.05 -19.69
C THR A 152 11.62 4.26 -18.88
N HIS A 153 12.88 4.67 -18.97
CA HIS A 153 13.45 5.73 -18.15
C HIS A 153 13.28 7.11 -18.81
N PHE A 154 13.16 8.15 -18.00
CA PHE A 154 13.22 9.54 -18.45
C PHE A 154 13.97 10.42 -17.44
N ASN A 155 14.52 11.54 -17.93
CA ASN A 155 15.37 12.41 -17.12
C ASN A 155 14.55 13.49 -16.41
N PHE A 156 14.63 13.50 -15.09
CA PHE A 156 14.10 14.56 -14.23
C PHE A 156 14.72 14.44 -12.83
N GLU A 157 15.06 15.57 -12.22
CA GLU A 157 15.65 15.66 -10.88
C GLU A 157 14.57 15.93 -9.83
N GLY A 158 13.77 14.91 -9.57
CA GLY A 158 12.64 15.00 -8.68
C GLY A 158 11.77 13.76 -8.76
N TYR A 159 10.55 13.87 -8.26
CA TYR A 159 9.66 12.75 -8.01
C TYR A 159 8.19 13.13 -8.26
N ASP A 160 7.27 12.23 -7.92
CA ASP A 160 5.82 12.41 -8.06
C ASP A 160 5.41 12.86 -9.46
N THR A 161 5.64 11.99 -10.43
CA THR A 161 5.46 12.28 -11.85
C THR A 161 4.08 11.83 -12.33
N SER A 162 3.37 12.69 -13.07
CA SER A 162 2.01 12.46 -13.54
C SER A 162 1.87 12.81 -15.02
N PRO A 163 1.41 11.88 -15.88
CA PRO A 163 1.19 12.17 -17.29
C PRO A 163 -0.10 12.97 -17.52
N PHE A 164 -0.09 13.84 -18.54
CA PHE A 164 -1.22 14.65 -18.99
C PHE A 164 -1.27 14.70 -20.51
N TRP A 165 -2.43 14.40 -21.10
CA TRP A 165 -2.66 14.53 -22.55
C TRP A 165 -3.52 15.75 -22.82
N ASP A 166 -3.01 16.69 -23.62
CA ASP A 166 -3.72 17.93 -23.91
C ASP A 166 -4.47 17.91 -25.25
N THR A 167 -5.33 18.90 -25.47
CA THR A 167 -6.10 19.09 -26.72
C THR A 167 -5.28 19.47 -27.92
N ASP A 168 -4.04 19.92 -27.74
CA ASP A 168 -3.13 20.19 -28.86
C ASP A 168 -2.55 18.89 -29.46
N GLY A 169 -2.91 17.73 -28.89
CA GLY A 169 -2.44 16.41 -29.32
C GLY A 169 -1.11 16.00 -28.72
N LYS A 170 -0.51 16.84 -27.87
CA LYS A 170 0.75 16.56 -27.18
C LYS A 170 0.52 15.85 -25.85
N THR A 171 1.59 15.21 -25.38
CA THR A 171 1.66 14.57 -24.08
C THR A 171 2.68 15.29 -23.23
N TYR A 172 2.37 15.44 -21.95
CA TYR A 172 3.18 16.12 -20.96
C TYR A 172 3.38 15.23 -19.75
N ILE A 173 4.45 15.47 -19.00
CA ILE A 173 4.60 15.00 -17.62
C ILE A 173 4.70 16.24 -16.74
N VAL A 174 3.88 16.27 -15.69
CA VAL A 174 4.02 17.21 -14.57
C VAL A 174 4.69 16.48 -13.40
N ALA A 175 5.57 17.16 -12.66
CA ALA A 175 6.37 16.53 -11.63
C ALA A 175 6.82 17.52 -10.54
N ALA A 176 7.13 17.00 -9.35
CA ALA A 176 7.67 17.76 -8.23
C ALA A 176 9.19 17.73 -8.28
N TYR A 177 9.84 18.90 -8.35
CA TYR A 177 11.30 18.93 -8.32
C TYR A 177 11.81 18.65 -6.91
N ALA A 178 13.02 18.13 -6.78
CA ALA A 178 13.63 17.82 -5.49
C ALA A 178 13.55 19.03 -4.53
N TRP A 179 12.69 18.95 -3.52
CA TRP A 179 12.25 20.13 -2.76
C TRP A 179 13.36 20.85 -1.99
N LYS A 180 14.44 20.14 -1.63
CA LYS A 180 15.64 20.73 -1.00
C LYS A 180 16.53 21.49 -1.98
N VAL A 181 16.41 21.22 -3.27
CA VAL A 181 17.18 21.88 -4.33
C VAL A 181 16.37 23.05 -4.87
N GLN A 182 15.16 22.79 -5.37
CA GLN A 182 14.27 23.81 -5.90
C GLN A 182 12.81 23.38 -5.71
N PRO A 183 12.11 23.82 -4.64
CA PRO A 183 10.72 23.45 -4.44
C PRO A 183 9.84 24.04 -5.54
N GLY A 184 8.86 23.26 -5.99
CA GLY A 184 7.87 23.67 -6.98
C GLY A 184 7.51 22.58 -7.98
N ILE A 185 6.49 22.87 -8.77
CA ILE A 185 5.94 21.96 -9.76
C ILE A 185 6.41 22.34 -11.16
N PHE A 186 6.89 21.34 -11.90
CA PHE A 186 7.47 21.50 -13.22
C PHE A 186 6.71 20.68 -14.25
N ILE A 187 6.74 21.12 -15.49
CA ILE A 187 6.14 20.41 -16.63
C ILE A 187 7.10 20.34 -17.81
N ALA A 188 7.07 19.23 -18.53
CA ALA A 188 7.74 19.07 -19.82
C ALA A 188 6.85 18.31 -20.81
N GLU A 189 6.98 18.62 -22.10
CA GLU A 189 6.46 17.75 -23.17
C GLU A 189 7.20 16.40 -23.10
N ALA A 190 6.49 15.30 -23.30
CA ALA A 190 7.02 13.96 -23.12
C ALA A 190 6.49 12.98 -24.18
N ASN A 191 7.30 11.99 -24.53
CA ASN A 191 6.86 10.81 -25.24
C ASN A 191 6.91 9.61 -24.30
N LEU A 192 5.74 9.16 -23.84
CA LEU A 192 5.63 8.08 -22.84
C LEU A 192 6.01 6.68 -23.38
N GLU A 193 6.19 6.54 -24.69
CA GLU A 193 6.63 5.27 -25.29
C GLU A 193 8.16 5.14 -25.29
N THR A 194 8.87 6.26 -25.40
CA THR A 194 10.33 6.31 -25.55
C THR A 194 11.05 6.89 -24.34
N GLY A 195 10.33 7.56 -23.43
CA GLY A 195 10.92 8.27 -22.28
C GLY A 195 11.59 9.60 -22.65
N LYS A 196 11.51 10.05 -23.91
CA LYS A 196 12.05 11.36 -24.31
C LYS A 196 11.22 12.48 -23.69
N VAL A 197 11.89 13.43 -23.06
CA VAL A 197 11.29 14.64 -22.47
C VAL A 197 11.94 15.90 -23.05
N GLY A 198 11.16 16.96 -23.16
CA GLY A 198 11.62 18.30 -23.53
C GLY A 198 12.19 19.07 -22.33
N ASN A 199 12.24 20.39 -22.46
CA ASN A 199 12.72 21.27 -21.39
C ASN A 199 11.67 21.38 -20.26
N TRP A 200 12.12 21.16 -19.03
CA TRP A 200 11.31 21.33 -17.83
C TRP A 200 11.11 22.82 -17.53
N THR A 201 9.87 23.21 -17.27
CA THR A 201 9.50 24.58 -16.89
C THR A 201 8.76 24.56 -15.57
N LYS A 202 9.21 25.35 -14.59
CA LYS A 202 8.47 25.55 -13.34
C LYS A 202 7.19 26.32 -13.62
N ILE A 203 6.05 25.78 -13.21
CA ILE A 203 4.71 26.38 -13.46
C ILE A 203 4.00 26.84 -12.20
N TRP A 204 4.39 26.34 -11.03
CA TRP A 204 3.79 26.75 -9.77
C TRP A 204 4.73 26.49 -8.58
N ASP A 205 4.81 27.44 -7.64
CA ASP A 205 5.63 27.33 -6.43
C ASP A 205 4.89 26.64 -5.26
N GLY A 206 3.61 26.31 -5.43
CA GLY A 206 2.70 25.96 -4.33
C GLY A 206 2.11 27.21 -3.66
N THR A 207 1.55 27.02 -2.47
CA THR A 207 0.97 28.08 -1.64
C THR A 207 1.94 28.67 -0.63
N GLY A 208 3.15 28.10 -0.53
CA GLY A 208 4.19 28.46 0.44
C GLY A 208 4.41 27.40 1.52
N GLY A 209 3.68 26.28 1.48
CA GLY A 209 3.93 25.13 2.34
C GLY A 209 5.21 24.38 1.97
N MET A 210 5.67 23.54 2.90
CA MET A 210 6.88 22.72 2.70
C MET A 210 6.65 21.65 1.62
N ALA A 211 7.66 21.41 0.79
CA ALA A 211 7.71 20.33 -0.20
C ALA A 211 6.44 20.19 -1.07
N PRO A 212 6.16 21.14 -1.99
CA PRO A 212 5.10 20.97 -2.99
C PRO A 212 5.35 19.72 -3.83
N GLU A 213 4.45 18.73 -3.74
CA GLU A 213 4.62 17.40 -4.33
C GLU A 213 3.30 16.80 -4.85
N GLY A 214 3.27 15.54 -5.30
CA GLY A 214 2.07 14.88 -5.81
C GLY A 214 1.26 15.64 -6.88
N PRO A 215 1.87 16.26 -7.92
CA PRO A 215 1.12 17.11 -8.84
C PRO A 215 0.25 16.33 -9.82
N HIS A 216 -0.99 16.78 -10.00
CA HIS A 216 -1.87 16.32 -11.08
C HIS A 216 -2.54 17.50 -11.80
N ILE A 217 -2.65 17.39 -13.14
CA ILE A 217 -3.34 18.38 -13.97
C ILE A 217 -4.67 17.82 -14.45
N PHE A 218 -5.73 18.60 -14.25
CA PHE A 218 -7.07 18.36 -14.77
C PHE A 218 -7.49 19.49 -15.70
N ARG A 219 -8.24 19.18 -16.76
CA ARG A 219 -8.87 20.22 -17.59
C ARG A 219 -10.37 20.24 -17.36
N LYS A 220 -10.91 21.38 -16.92
CA LYS A 220 -12.34 21.55 -16.68
C LYS A 220 -12.74 23.01 -16.88
N ASP A 221 -13.90 23.24 -17.50
CA ASP A 221 -14.49 24.57 -17.70
C ASP A 221 -13.55 25.61 -18.35
N GLY A 222 -12.68 25.17 -19.27
CA GLY A 222 -11.71 26.05 -19.95
C GLY A 222 -10.48 26.42 -19.11
N TYR A 223 -10.26 25.75 -17.98
CA TYR A 223 -9.09 25.90 -17.13
C TYR A 223 -8.29 24.60 -17.06
N TYR A 224 -6.98 24.76 -16.91
CA TYR A 224 -6.07 23.75 -16.37
C TYR A 224 -6.02 23.96 -14.86
N TYR A 225 -6.45 22.96 -14.10
CA TYR A 225 -6.31 22.92 -12.66
C TYR A 225 -5.08 22.08 -12.33
N LEU A 226 -4.19 22.64 -11.52
CA LEU A 226 -3.01 21.97 -10.99
C LEU A 226 -3.22 21.78 -9.49
N THR A 227 -3.28 20.53 -9.04
CA THR A 227 -3.30 20.20 -7.62
C THR A 227 -1.93 19.67 -7.22
N ALA A 228 -1.51 19.91 -5.98
CA ALA A 228 -0.28 19.39 -5.37
C ALA A 228 -0.50 19.21 -3.87
N ALA A 229 0.27 18.32 -3.25
CA ALA A 229 0.38 18.20 -1.80
C ALA A 229 1.42 19.18 -1.25
N GLU A 230 1.22 19.67 -0.03
CA GLU A 230 2.16 20.54 0.69
C GLU A 230 2.19 20.18 2.19
N GLY A 231 3.18 20.68 2.92
CA GLY A 231 3.36 20.46 4.36
C GLY A 231 4.19 19.21 4.71
N GLY A 232 4.69 18.50 3.69
CA GLY A 232 5.26 17.15 3.82
C GLY A 232 4.21 16.11 4.23
N THR A 233 4.59 14.84 4.27
CA THR A 233 3.66 13.72 4.56
C THR A 233 3.38 13.47 6.06
N GLY A 234 3.69 14.46 6.92
CA GLY A 234 3.49 14.40 8.38
C GLY A 234 2.21 15.11 8.84
N LEU A 235 2.16 15.58 10.10
CA LEU A 235 0.95 16.21 10.67
C LEU A 235 0.53 17.52 9.97
N GLY A 236 1.44 18.17 9.23
CA GLY A 236 1.16 19.36 8.43
C GLY A 236 0.62 19.08 7.02
N HIS A 237 0.44 17.81 6.65
CA HIS A 237 0.09 17.42 5.29
C HIS A 237 -1.26 18.01 4.86
N MET A 238 -1.30 18.48 3.62
CA MET A 238 -2.48 19.08 3.02
C MET A 238 -2.45 18.97 1.49
N GLN A 239 -3.62 19.01 0.87
CA GLN A 239 -3.77 19.17 -0.58
C GLN A 239 -4.12 20.62 -0.93
N THR A 240 -3.40 21.18 -1.89
CA THR A 240 -3.63 22.52 -2.44
C THR A 240 -3.94 22.45 -3.93
N ILE A 241 -4.55 23.51 -4.47
CA ILE A 241 -4.88 23.62 -5.89
C ILE A 241 -4.74 25.05 -6.43
N ALA A 242 -4.38 25.15 -7.69
CA ALA A 242 -4.34 26.37 -8.47
C ALA A 242 -4.95 26.13 -9.86
N ARG A 243 -5.24 27.20 -10.62
CA ARG A 243 -5.73 27.07 -12.00
C ARG A 243 -5.17 28.13 -12.93
N SER A 244 -5.14 27.82 -14.22
CA SER A 244 -4.72 28.73 -15.29
C SER A 244 -5.55 28.50 -16.55
N LYS A 245 -5.69 29.53 -17.39
CA LYS A 245 -6.24 29.37 -18.76
C LYS A 245 -5.19 28.85 -19.77
N ARG A 246 -3.93 28.75 -19.35
CA ARG A 246 -2.80 28.29 -20.17
C ARG A 246 -2.06 27.20 -19.40
N LEU A 247 -1.72 26.10 -20.07
CA LEU A 247 -1.04 24.96 -19.45
C LEU A 247 0.23 25.36 -18.68
N HIS A 248 1.03 26.28 -19.25
CA HIS A 248 2.27 26.79 -18.65
C HIS A 248 2.07 27.97 -17.68
N GLY A 249 0.83 28.27 -17.28
CA GLY A 249 0.53 29.33 -16.32
C GLY A 249 0.45 30.75 -16.93
N PRO A 250 0.52 31.78 -16.07
CA PRO A 250 0.67 31.69 -14.61
C PRO A 250 -0.55 31.02 -13.96
N TYR A 251 -0.31 30.24 -12.90
CA TYR A 251 -1.36 29.60 -12.10
C TYR A 251 -1.79 30.51 -10.94
N GLU A 252 -3.10 30.72 -10.80
CA GLU A 252 -3.72 31.42 -9.67
C GLU A 252 -4.12 30.39 -8.62
N SER A 253 -3.58 30.50 -7.39
CA SER A 253 -3.93 29.62 -6.28
C SER A 253 -5.39 29.82 -5.84
N ASN A 254 -6.07 28.73 -5.49
CA ASN A 254 -7.39 28.81 -4.87
C ASN A 254 -7.30 29.63 -3.56
N PRO A 255 -8.07 30.74 -3.43
CA PRO A 255 -8.07 31.53 -2.20
C PRO A 255 -8.50 30.77 -0.94
N ALA A 256 -9.20 29.64 -1.11
CA ALA A 256 -9.66 28.77 -0.03
C ALA A 256 -8.73 27.58 0.25
N ASN A 257 -7.50 27.56 -0.28
CA ASN A 257 -6.54 26.50 0.06
C ASN A 257 -6.26 26.42 1.57
N PRO A 258 -5.96 25.22 2.10
CA PRO A 258 -5.95 23.93 1.41
C PRO A 258 -7.35 23.35 1.14
N ILE A 259 -7.50 22.58 0.07
CA ILE A 259 -8.78 21.94 -0.31
C ILE A 259 -9.06 20.64 0.45
N LEU A 260 -8.05 20.03 1.07
CA LEU A 260 -8.17 18.84 1.90
C LEU A 260 -7.03 18.81 2.94
N THR A 261 -7.36 18.73 4.22
CA THR A 261 -6.39 18.51 5.30
C THR A 261 -7.12 18.14 6.59
N ASN A 262 -6.45 17.42 7.50
CA ASN A 262 -6.84 17.28 8.91
C ASN A 262 -5.78 17.89 9.85
N ALA A 263 -4.79 18.63 9.33
CA ALA A 263 -3.79 19.30 10.13
C ALA A 263 -4.44 20.22 11.18
N ASN A 264 -3.85 20.27 12.38
CA ASN A 264 -4.36 21.05 13.53
C ASN A 264 -5.78 20.68 14.00
N THR A 265 -6.24 19.46 13.71
CA THR A 265 -7.50 18.91 14.26
C THR A 265 -7.23 17.82 15.29
N THR A 266 -8.24 17.42 16.05
CA THR A 266 -8.20 16.26 16.96
C THR A 266 -8.61 14.95 16.27
N SER A 267 -8.73 14.94 14.93
CA SER A 267 -9.20 13.78 14.17
C SER A 267 -8.27 12.58 14.36
N TYR A 268 -8.85 11.37 14.37
CA TYR A 268 -8.05 10.15 14.42
C TYR A 268 -7.29 9.90 13.10
N PHE A 269 -7.89 10.30 11.98
CA PHE A 269 -7.26 10.30 10.66
C PHE A 269 -6.40 11.55 10.48
N GLN A 270 -5.09 11.37 10.39
CA GLN A 270 -4.12 12.45 10.23
C GLN A 270 -3.33 12.29 8.93
N THR A 271 -2.40 13.22 8.70
CA THR A 271 -1.47 13.23 7.55
C THR A 271 -2.16 13.19 6.19
N ILE A 272 -3.33 13.84 6.06
CA ILE A 272 -4.15 13.76 4.84
C ILE A 272 -3.60 14.68 3.75
N GLY A 273 -3.29 14.10 2.60
CA GLY A 273 -2.81 14.81 1.42
C GLY A 273 -2.45 13.82 0.30
N HIS A 274 -1.68 14.28 -0.69
CA HIS A 274 -1.30 13.49 -1.87
C HIS A 274 -2.52 12.91 -2.59
N ALA A 275 -3.44 13.80 -2.97
CA ALA A 275 -4.76 13.43 -3.46
C ALA A 275 -4.83 13.35 -5.00
N ASP A 276 -5.59 12.37 -5.50
CA ASP A 276 -5.94 12.21 -6.92
C ASP A 276 -7.48 12.16 -7.07
N PHE A 277 -8.01 12.61 -8.20
CA PHE A 277 -9.45 12.82 -8.40
C PHE A 277 -9.98 11.98 -9.56
N PHE A 278 -11.17 11.41 -9.39
CA PHE A 278 -11.85 10.70 -10.47
C PHE A 278 -13.38 10.87 -10.39
N GLN A 279 -14.05 10.60 -11.50
CA GLN A 279 -15.50 10.47 -11.54
C GLN A 279 -15.91 9.00 -11.57
N ASP A 280 -17.00 8.65 -10.90
CA ASP A 280 -17.61 7.32 -11.04
C ASP A 280 -18.49 7.21 -12.30
N ALA A 281 -19.15 6.06 -12.47
CA ALA A 281 -20.04 5.80 -13.60
C ALA A 281 -21.29 6.71 -13.66
N SER A 282 -21.59 7.44 -12.59
CA SER A 282 -22.68 8.40 -12.48
C SER A 282 -22.20 9.86 -12.51
N ASP A 283 -20.96 10.09 -12.96
CA ASP A 283 -20.30 11.39 -13.04
C ASP A 283 -20.09 12.08 -11.67
N ASN A 284 -20.26 11.37 -10.56
CA ASN A 284 -19.99 11.93 -9.23
C ASN A 284 -18.49 12.04 -9.02
N TRP A 285 -18.06 13.17 -8.46
CA TRP A 285 -16.65 13.40 -8.15
C TRP A 285 -16.26 12.77 -6.81
N TRP A 286 -15.15 12.05 -6.84
CA TRP A 286 -14.49 11.47 -5.68
C TRP A 286 -13.03 11.92 -5.68
N GLY A 287 -12.47 12.09 -4.49
CA GLY A 287 -11.03 12.20 -4.34
C GLY A 287 -10.51 11.13 -3.39
N VAL A 288 -9.37 10.57 -3.74
CA VAL A 288 -8.59 9.68 -2.90
C VAL A 288 -7.38 10.42 -2.36
N ALA A 289 -6.92 10.05 -1.19
CA ALA A 289 -5.74 10.62 -0.55
C ALA A 289 -5.12 9.57 0.38
N LEU A 290 -3.89 9.80 0.81
CA LEU A 290 -3.30 8.99 1.87
C LEU A 290 -3.70 9.55 3.25
N SER A 291 -3.69 8.70 4.28
CA SER A 291 -3.85 9.10 5.69
C SER A 291 -3.23 8.07 6.62
N THR A 292 -2.81 8.49 7.81
CA THR A 292 -2.49 7.59 8.92
C THR A 292 -3.61 7.55 9.95
N ARG A 293 -3.82 6.40 10.57
CA ARG A 293 -4.71 6.21 11.74
C ARG A 293 -3.89 6.23 13.02
N GLY A 294 -3.54 7.43 13.49
CA GLY A 294 -2.67 7.63 14.65
C GLY A 294 -3.06 8.79 15.57
N GLY A 295 -4.11 9.54 15.24
CA GLY A 295 -4.50 10.74 15.98
C GLY A 295 -3.45 11.86 15.95
N PRO A 296 -3.74 13.01 16.59
CA PRO A 296 -2.84 14.17 16.58
C PRO A 296 -1.50 13.91 17.29
N ASP A 297 -1.43 12.90 18.16
CA ASP A 297 -0.18 12.50 18.84
C ASP A 297 0.81 11.80 17.89
N TYR A 298 0.32 11.27 16.76
CA TYR A 298 1.15 10.69 15.69
C TYR A 298 2.22 9.72 16.18
N THR A 299 1.86 8.86 17.14
CA THR A 299 2.79 7.93 17.82
C THR A 299 2.54 6.47 17.45
N TYR A 300 1.27 6.08 17.25
CA TYR A 300 0.87 4.70 17.00
C TYR A 300 0.15 4.59 15.66
N TYR A 301 0.85 4.14 14.62
CA TYR A 301 0.33 3.99 13.27
C TYR A 301 1.03 2.85 12.52
N PRO A 302 1.08 1.61 13.08
CA PRO A 302 1.90 0.54 12.52
C PRO A 302 1.47 0.10 11.12
N MET A 303 0.25 0.43 10.69
CA MET A 303 -0.25 0.18 9.34
C MET A 303 0.34 1.12 8.29
N GLY A 304 1.06 2.16 8.72
CA GLY A 304 1.61 3.18 7.84
C GLY A 304 0.52 4.09 7.28
N ARG A 305 0.81 4.66 6.11
CA ARG A 305 -0.11 5.48 5.33
C ARG A 305 -1.05 4.56 4.51
N GLU A 306 -2.34 4.80 4.64
CA GLU A 306 -3.46 4.03 4.10
C GLU A 306 -4.24 4.90 3.09
N THR A 307 -5.01 4.29 2.19
CA THR A 307 -5.81 5.05 1.21
C THR A 307 -7.21 5.36 1.76
N ILE A 308 -7.58 6.64 1.78
CA ILE A 308 -8.92 7.12 2.10
C ILE A 308 -9.64 7.62 0.84
N MET A 309 -10.96 7.72 0.91
CA MET A 309 -11.79 8.32 -0.14
C MET A 309 -12.75 9.33 0.48
N ALA A 310 -12.94 10.46 -0.20
CA ALA A 310 -13.85 11.53 0.17
C ALA A 310 -14.74 11.93 -1.02
N PRO A 311 -16.05 12.17 -0.80
CA PRO A 311 -16.91 12.76 -1.81
C PRO A 311 -16.47 14.20 -2.06
N MET A 312 -16.41 14.58 -3.34
CA MET A 312 -16.03 15.90 -3.78
C MET A 312 -17.16 16.50 -4.62
N THR A 313 -17.40 17.81 -4.49
CA THR A 313 -18.24 18.57 -5.44
C THR A 313 -17.34 19.45 -6.29
N TRP A 314 -17.58 19.49 -7.60
CA TRP A 314 -16.87 20.38 -8.50
C TRP A 314 -17.80 20.98 -9.56
N LYS A 315 -18.61 21.95 -9.14
CA LYS A 315 -19.60 22.60 -10.01
C LYS A 315 -18.91 23.43 -11.10
N LYS A 316 -19.68 23.76 -12.15
CA LYS A 316 -19.18 24.54 -13.28
C LYS A 316 -18.70 25.92 -12.81
N GLY A 317 -17.46 26.28 -13.13
CA GLY A 317 -16.87 27.59 -12.79
C GLY A 317 -16.38 27.73 -11.33
N GLU A 318 -16.64 26.74 -10.48
CA GLU A 318 -16.22 26.72 -9.08
C GLU A 318 -14.90 25.94 -8.88
N TRP A 319 -14.30 26.10 -7.71
CA TRP A 319 -13.20 25.26 -7.22
C TRP A 319 -13.75 23.92 -6.69
N PRO A 320 -12.95 22.84 -6.68
CA PRO A 320 -13.37 21.60 -6.03
C PRO A 320 -13.49 21.79 -4.52
N HIS A 321 -14.47 21.14 -3.92
CA HIS A 321 -14.69 21.14 -2.48
C HIS A 321 -14.84 19.71 -1.98
N PHE A 322 -14.00 19.33 -1.03
CA PHE A 322 -14.01 18.01 -0.40
C PHE A 322 -14.92 17.98 0.81
N THR A 323 -15.55 16.83 1.04
CA THR A 323 -16.09 16.54 2.37
C THR A 323 -14.93 16.25 3.31
N GLN A 324 -14.94 16.82 4.52
CA GLN A 324 -13.91 16.55 5.52
C GLN A 324 -13.82 15.06 5.84
N VAL A 325 -12.61 14.54 5.92
CA VAL A 325 -12.35 13.11 6.11
C VAL A 325 -12.48 12.72 7.57
N SER A 326 -13.24 11.65 7.79
CA SER A 326 -13.37 10.89 9.04
C SER A 326 -13.47 9.40 8.71
N GLY A 327 -13.55 8.52 9.71
CA GLY A 327 -13.67 7.10 9.42
C GLY A 327 -15.05 6.67 8.96
N LYS A 328 -16.12 7.39 9.32
CA LYS A 328 -17.48 7.18 8.76
C LYS A 328 -17.87 8.32 7.83
N MET A 329 -17.91 8.04 6.54
CA MET A 329 -18.24 9.03 5.51
C MET A 329 -19.68 8.88 5.03
N ASN A 330 -20.31 10.01 4.66
CA ASN A 330 -21.58 10.04 3.95
C ASN A 330 -21.40 10.85 2.68
N GLY A 331 -21.88 10.34 1.55
CA GLY A 331 -21.60 10.95 0.25
C GLY A 331 -22.54 10.49 -0.83
N TRP A 332 -22.07 10.58 -2.07
CA TRP A 332 -22.84 10.18 -3.25
C TRP A 332 -23.39 8.75 -3.13
N PRO A 333 -24.52 8.45 -3.79
CA PRO A 333 -24.97 7.08 -3.94
C PRO A 333 -23.87 6.24 -4.61
N MET A 334 -23.41 5.18 -3.94
CA MET A 334 -22.45 4.24 -4.54
C MET A 334 -23.18 3.23 -5.44
N PRO A 335 -22.49 2.67 -6.46
CA PRO A 335 -23.07 1.61 -7.27
C PRO A 335 -23.50 0.40 -6.40
N PRO A 336 -24.50 -0.39 -6.84
CA PRO A 336 -24.88 -1.62 -6.15
C PRO A 336 -23.68 -2.55 -5.96
N PRO A 337 -23.61 -3.30 -4.84
CA PRO A 337 -22.50 -4.20 -4.58
C PRO A 337 -22.22 -5.16 -5.74
N ASN A 338 -20.96 -5.19 -6.19
CA ASN A 338 -20.51 -6.01 -7.30
C ASN A 338 -19.09 -6.55 -7.04
N LYS A 339 -19.05 -7.82 -6.61
CA LYS A 339 -17.80 -8.56 -6.37
C LYS A 339 -17.31 -9.34 -7.61
N HIS A 340 -17.92 -9.14 -8.78
CA HIS A 340 -17.48 -9.80 -10.02
C HIS A 340 -16.32 -9.03 -10.65
N ILE A 341 -15.12 -9.25 -10.10
CA ILE A 341 -13.86 -8.62 -10.51
C ILE A 341 -12.83 -9.72 -10.78
N ASP A 342 -12.20 -9.66 -11.94
CA ASP A 342 -11.14 -10.58 -12.36
C ASP A 342 -9.90 -10.51 -11.46
N GLY A 343 -8.99 -11.47 -11.61
CA GLY A 343 -7.73 -11.56 -10.86
C GLY A 343 -7.79 -12.55 -9.70
N ASP A 344 -6.61 -13.00 -9.27
CA ASP A 344 -6.46 -14.10 -8.30
C ASP A 344 -6.14 -13.60 -6.87
N GLY A 345 -6.03 -12.29 -6.67
CA GLY A 345 -5.79 -11.70 -5.34
C GLY A 345 -7.06 -11.61 -4.48
N PRO A 346 -6.90 -11.48 -3.16
CA PRO A 346 -8.03 -11.40 -2.24
C PRO A 346 -8.73 -10.03 -2.32
N PHE A 347 -9.94 -9.96 -1.76
CA PHE A 347 -10.52 -8.66 -1.39
C PHE A 347 -9.77 -8.08 -0.20
N ILE A 348 -9.67 -6.74 -0.15
CA ILE A 348 -8.84 -6.03 0.84
C ILE A 348 -9.22 -6.31 2.30
N ALA A 349 -10.48 -6.67 2.54
CA ALA A 349 -11.02 -6.97 3.86
C ALA A 349 -10.94 -8.46 4.23
N GLU A 350 -10.39 -9.31 3.36
CA GLU A 350 -10.30 -10.75 3.62
C GLU A 350 -9.09 -11.11 4.49
N GLY A 351 -9.32 -12.12 5.34
CA GLY A 351 -8.26 -12.79 6.07
C GLY A 351 -7.50 -13.80 5.21
N ASP A 352 -6.58 -14.51 5.85
CA ASP A 352 -5.89 -15.64 5.23
C ASP A 352 -6.30 -16.94 5.92
N ASP A 353 -6.54 -17.98 5.13
CA ASP A 353 -6.50 -19.38 5.54
C ASP A 353 -5.81 -20.16 4.41
N VAL A 354 -4.49 -20.33 4.52
CA VAL A 354 -3.63 -20.83 3.42
C VAL A 354 -3.04 -22.17 3.82
N ASP A 355 -3.32 -23.18 3.00
CA ASP A 355 -2.91 -24.57 3.19
C ASP A 355 -1.62 -24.93 2.43
N PHE A 356 -1.17 -24.10 1.49
CA PHE A 356 -0.05 -24.37 0.60
C PHE A 356 -0.18 -25.70 -0.16
N ALA A 357 -1.37 -26.05 -0.66
CA ALA A 357 -1.64 -27.31 -1.35
C ALA A 357 -0.70 -27.59 -2.54
N PRO A 358 -0.41 -28.87 -2.87
CA PRO A 358 0.40 -29.23 -4.03
C PRO A 358 -0.11 -28.61 -5.34
N GLY A 359 0.80 -27.99 -6.11
CA GLY A 359 0.47 -27.33 -7.37
C GLY A 359 -0.11 -25.92 -7.24
N SER A 360 -0.36 -25.44 -6.02
CA SER A 360 -0.75 -24.04 -5.78
C SER A 360 0.46 -23.09 -5.88
N LYS A 361 0.18 -21.78 -5.92
CA LYS A 361 1.18 -20.71 -5.95
C LYS A 361 1.15 -19.99 -4.60
N LEU A 362 2.21 -19.23 -4.31
CA LEU A 362 2.13 -18.24 -3.23
C LEU A 362 0.98 -17.25 -3.51
N PRO A 363 0.17 -16.91 -2.51
CA PRO A 363 -0.90 -15.92 -2.67
C PRO A 363 -0.39 -14.58 -3.22
N ALA A 364 -1.18 -13.94 -4.06
CA ALA A 364 -0.75 -12.73 -4.77
C ALA A 364 -0.46 -11.53 -3.87
N HIS A 365 -1.00 -11.49 -2.65
CA HIS A 365 -0.76 -10.44 -1.65
C HIS A 365 0.47 -10.69 -0.77
N PHE A 366 1.12 -11.85 -0.91
CA PHE A 366 2.35 -12.12 -0.19
C PHE A 366 3.46 -11.17 -0.66
N THR A 367 4.16 -10.61 0.30
CA THR A 367 5.09 -9.49 0.14
C THR A 367 6.43 -9.87 0.74
N HIS A 368 7.48 -9.54 -0.01
CA HIS A 368 8.88 -9.64 0.36
C HIS A 368 9.47 -8.25 0.52
N TRP A 369 10.66 -8.17 1.13
CA TRP A 369 11.45 -6.95 1.19
C TRP A 369 12.58 -7.02 0.15
N ARG A 370 12.41 -6.31 -0.96
CA ARG A 370 13.11 -6.47 -2.25
C ARG A 370 12.85 -7.83 -2.90
N PHE A 371 13.56 -8.12 -3.98
CA PHE A 371 13.37 -9.37 -4.71
C PHE A 371 13.73 -10.58 -3.83
N PRO A 372 12.81 -11.56 -3.69
CA PRO A 372 13.12 -12.80 -3.00
C PRO A 372 14.10 -13.63 -3.83
N ASN A 373 14.93 -14.44 -3.16
CA ASN A 373 15.57 -15.56 -3.83
C ASN A 373 14.54 -16.69 -3.98
N ALA A 374 14.12 -16.95 -5.23
CA ALA A 374 13.04 -17.91 -5.51
C ALA A 374 13.34 -19.34 -5.02
N THR A 375 14.61 -19.72 -4.82
CA THR A 375 14.95 -21.04 -4.28
C THR A 375 14.69 -21.17 -2.78
N GLN A 376 14.46 -20.05 -2.08
CA GLN A 376 14.19 -20.04 -0.64
C GLN A 376 12.77 -20.41 -0.30
N PHE A 377 11.83 -20.33 -1.25
CA PHE A 377 10.41 -20.54 -1.00
C PHE A 377 9.90 -21.65 -1.91
N THR A 378 9.39 -22.73 -1.33
CA THR A 378 8.80 -23.84 -2.10
C THR A 378 7.48 -24.26 -1.49
N VAL A 379 6.41 -24.16 -2.27
CA VAL A 379 5.08 -24.66 -1.90
C VAL A 379 5.04 -26.17 -2.07
N SER A 380 4.62 -26.89 -1.03
CA SER A 380 4.47 -28.36 -1.01
C SER A 380 5.67 -29.10 -1.60
N PRO A 381 6.89 -28.96 -1.03
CA PRO A 381 8.03 -29.72 -1.51
C PRO A 381 7.81 -31.24 -1.26
N PRO A 382 8.50 -32.11 -2.01
CA PRO A 382 8.42 -33.56 -1.81
C PRO A 382 8.63 -33.95 -0.34
N GLY A 383 7.72 -34.79 0.20
CA GLY A 383 7.76 -35.23 1.59
C GLY A 383 7.06 -34.29 2.60
N HIS A 384 6.73 -33.06 2.22
CA HIS A 384 6.06 -32.08 3.09
C HIS A 384 4.88 -31.39 2.37
N PRO A 385 3.85 -32.14 1.94
CA PRO A 385 2.66 -31.54 1.32
C PRO A 385 1.94 -30.60 2.28
N ASN A 386 1.27 -29.58 1.73
CA ASN A 386 0.55 -28.55 2.49
C ASN A 386 1.45 -27.73 3.42
N THR A 387 2.69 -27.47 2.98
CA THR A 387 3.62 -26.60 3.68
C THR A 387 4.28 -25.62 2.73
N LEU A 388 4.67 -24.46 3.24
CA LEU A 388 5.65 -23.59 2.62
C LEU A 388 7.01 -23.86 3.25
N ARG A 389 7.96 -24.37 2.46
CA ARG A 389 9.34 -24.53 2.89
C ARG A 389 10.12 -23.24 2.75
N LEU A 390 10.84 -22.87 3.81
CA LEU A 390 11.83 -21.81 3.83
C LEU A 390 13.25 -22.40 3.98
N THR A 391 14.17 -22.04 3.09
CA THR A 391 15.60 -22.26 3.33
C THR A 391 16.22 -21.00 3.96
N PRO A 392 17.16 -21.15 4.90
CA PRO A 392 17.63 -20.01 5.69
C PRO A 392 18.40 -19.00 4.84
N SER A 393 18.19 -17.71 5.06
CA SER A 393 19.15 -16.70 4.65
C SER A 393 20.32 -16.63 5.62
N TRP A 394 21.50 -16.30 5.12
CA TRP A 394 22.67 -16.10 5.98
C TRP A 394 22.43 -15.00 7.01
N LEU A 395 21.90 -13.85 6.57
CA LEU A 395 21.56 -12.73 7.44
C LEU A 395 20.15 -12.88 8.02
N ASN A 396 19.95 -12.31 9.20
CA ASN A 396 18.64 -12.16 9.83
C ASN A 396 17.87 -10.95 9.26
N LEU A 397 16.73 -10.61 9.84
CA LEU A 397 15.87 -9.51 9.37
C LEU A 397 16.52 -8.11 9.48
N THR A 398 17.49 -7.93 10.38
CA THR A 398 18.28 -6.69 10.51
C THR A 398 19.31 -6.52 9.40
N ALA A 399 19.63 -7.61 8.70
CA ALA A 399 20.59 -7.62 7.59
C ALA A 399 21.98 -7.08 7.95
N LEU A 400 22.69 -6.46 7.00
CA LEU A 400 24.07 -6.00 7.21
C LEU A 400 24.17 -4.77 8.13
N ASN A 401 23.19 -3.88 8.02
CA ASN A 401 23.25 -2.52 8.58
C ASN A 401 21.85 -1.93 8.84
N GLY A 402 20.81 -2.75 8.97
CA GLY A 402 19.42 -2.31 9.10
C GLY A 402 18.82 -1.73 7.83
N ASN A 403 19.52 -1.79 6.68
CA ASN A 403 19.10 -1.12 5.47
C ASN A 403 19.32 -1.91 4.18
N TYR A 404 20.26 -2.86 4.12
CA TYR A 404 20.54 -3.66 2.93
C TYR A 404 20.90 -5.12 3.26
N ALA A 405 20.26 -6.06 2.53
CA ALA A 405 20.40 -7.50 2.68
C ALA A 405 21.53 -8.14 1.86
N GLY A 406 22.24 -7.36 1.04
CA GLY A 406 23.15 -7.95 0.06
C GLY A 406 22.41 -8.68 -1.08
N PRO A 407 23.17 -9.22 -2.05
CA PRO A 407 22.61 -9.89 -3.23
C PRO A 407 21.92 -11.22 -2.91
N SER A 408 22.21 -11.84 -1.76
CA SER A 408 21.58 -13.09 -1.33
C SER A 408 20.16 -12.90 -0.79
N GLY A 409 19.77 -11.66 -0.47
CA GLY A 409 18.45 -11.34 0.06
C GLY A 409 18.20 -11.88 1.47
N GLN A 410 16.93 -11.83 1.87
CA GLN A 410 16.43 -12.35 3.14
C GLN A 410 15.34 -13.38 2.86
N ALA A 411 15.35 -14.48 3.61
CA ALA A 411 14.23 -15.41 3.61
C ALA A 411 13.13 -14.85 4.50
N PHE A 412 12.36 -13.90 3.96
CA PHE A 412 11.18 -13.31 4.57
C PHE A 412 10.02 -13.28 3.57
N VAL A 413 8.84 -13.66 4.02
CA VAL A 413 7.59 -13.51 3.28
C VAL A 413 6.45 -13.26 4.25
N GLY A 414 5.59 -12.31 3.94
CA GLY A 414 4.48 -11.92 4.80
C GLY A 414 3.32 -11.31 4.05
N ARG A 415 2.34 -10.81 4.78
CA ARG A 415 1.27 -9.96 4.26
C ARG A 415 1.23 -8.64 5.02
N ARG A 416 0.71 -7.60 4.38
CA ARG A 416 0.47 -6.31 5.05
C ARG A 416 -0.47 -6.53 6.25
N GLN A 417 -0.16 -5.88 7.37
CA GLN A 417 -1.16 -5.65 8.41
C GLN A 417 -2.21 -4.70 7.83
N GLN A 418 -3.47 -5.11 7.88
CA GLN A 418 -4.58 -4.36 7.29
C GLN A 418 -5.68 -4.07 8.32
N ASP A 419 -5.56 -4.53 9.55
CA ASP A 419 -6.57 -4.32 10.59
C ASP A 419 -5.95 -3.76 11.85
N THR A 420 -6.74 -2.99 12.59
CA THR A 420 -6.34 -2.49 13.90
C THR A 420 -6.19 -3.65 14.88
N LEU A 421 -7.18 -4.55 14.91
CA LEU A 421 -7.15 -5.77 15.70
C LEU A 421 -7.19 -6.98 14.76
N PHE A 422 -6.24 -7.89 14.96
CA PHE A 422 -6.12 -9.12 14.19
C PHE A 422 -5.41 -10.20 15.00
N THR A 423 -5.45 -11.42 14.49
CA THR A 423 -4.57 -12.50 14.93
C THR A 423 -3.92 -13.15 13.72
N TYR A 424 -2.60 -13.16 13.69
CA TYR A 424 -1.78 -13.87 12.72
C TYR A 424 -1.16 -15.09 13.40
N SER A 425 -1.20 -16.26 12.75
CA SER A 425 -0.59 -17.48 13.28
C SER A 425 -0.13 -18.41 12.17
N VAL A 426 0.91 -19.18 12.46
CA VAL A 426 1.40 -20.28 11.63
C VAL A 426 1.79 -21.46 12.51
N ASP A 427 1.73 -22.67 11.96
CA ASP A 427 2.36 -23.85 12.54
C ASP A 427 3.72 -24.09 11.86
N VAL A 428 4.75 -24.29 12.67
CA VAL A 428 6.15 -24.42 12.26
C VAL A 428 6.66 -25.81 12.59
N ASP A 429 7.17 -26.52 11.59
CA ASP A 429 8.01 -27.71 11.74
C ASP A 429 9.46 -27.31 11.45
N PHE A 430 10.29 -27.29 12.50
CA PHE A 430 11.68 -26.84 12.43
C PHE A 430 12.53 -27.58 13.45
N LYS A 431 13.62 -28.19 12.97
CA LYS A 431 14.52 -29.02 13.79
C LYS A 431 15.95 -28.49 13.69
N PRO A 432 16.23 -27.33 14.32
CA PRO A 432 17.54 -26.73 14.24
C PRO A 432 18.58 -27.64 14.91
N LYS A 433 19.82 -27.56 14.45
CA LYS A 433 20.91 -28.47 14.84
C LYS A 433 22.17 -27.75 15.27
N VAL A 434 22.39 -26.54 14.74
CA VAL A 434 23.57 -25.74 15.07
C VAL A 434 23.16 -24.41 15.69
N ALA A 435 24.00 -23.90 16.58
CA ALA A 435 23.77 -22.63 17.25
C ALA A 435 23.44 -21.51 16.24
N GLY A 436 22.42 -20.72 16.55
CA GLY A 436 21.99 -19.57 15.76
C GLY A 436 20.99 -19.87 14.63
N GLU A 437 20.74 -21.13 14.28
CA GLU A 437 19.63 -21.47 13.37
C GLU A 437 18.30 -21.03 13.98
N GLU A 438 17.51 -20.29 13.21
CA GLU A 438 16.26 -19.69 13.67
C GLU A 438 15.22 -19.60 12.56
N THR A 439 13.97 -19.89 12.91
CA THR A 439 12.80 -19.53 12.10
C THR A 439 11.71 -18.99 13.00
N GLY A 440 10.85 -18.12 12.49
CA GLY A 440 9.87 -17.46 13.33
C GLY A 440 8.84 -16.64 12.57
N VAL A 441 8.09 -15.87 13.34
CA VAL A 441 7.16 -14.84 12.88
C VAL A 441 7.70 -13.45 13.21
N SER A 442 7.39 -12.47 12.38
CA SER A 442 7.80 -11.07 12.60
C SER A 442 6.66 -10.11 12.32
N VAL A 443 6.58 -9.04 13.12
CA VAL A 443 5.98 -7.76 12.72
C VAL A 443 7.11 -6.91 12.14
N PHE A 444 7.21 -6.91 10.81
CA PHE A 444 8.29 -6.28 10.07
C PHE A 444 7.82 -4.98 9.44
N LEU A 445 8.38 -3.83 9.84
CA LEU A 445 8.16 -2.57 9.14
C LEU A 445 9.26 -2.37 8.08
N THR A 446 10.51 -2.45 8.53
CA THR A 446 11.74 -2.32 7.73
C THR A 446 12.86 -3.10 8.42
N GLN A 447 14.03 -3.22 7.79
CA GLN A 447 15.17 -3.95 8.37
C GLN A 447 15.73 -3.32 9.66
N ASN A 448 15.47 -2.03 9.90
CA ASN A 448 15.83 -1.33 11.14
C ASN A 448 14.64 -1.14 12.10
N HIS A 449 13.46 -1.68 11.77
CA HIS A 449 12.24 -1.61 12.60
C HIS A 449 11.45 -2.92 12.48
N HIS A 450 11.66 -3.86 13.39
CA HIS A 450 10.92 -5.12 13.41
C HIS A 450 10.86 -5.76 14.81
N LEU A 451 9.85 -6.59 15.03
CA LEU A 451 9.62 -7.34 16.27
C LEU A 451 9.43 -8.81 15.93
N ASP A 452 10.31 -9.67 16.43
CA ASP A 452 10.40 -11.07 16.02
C ASP A 452 10.13 -12.01 17.20
N LEU A 453 9.41 -13.09 16.93
CA LEU A 453 9.37 -14.28 17.79
C LEU A 453 9.83 -15.49 16.97
N GLY A 454 10.92 -16.12 17.38
CA GLY A 454 11.50 -17.28 16.69
C GLY A 454 11.77 -18.46 17.60
N ILE A 455 11.87 -19.64 16.99
CA ILE A 455 12.47 -20.85 17.55
C ILE A 455 13.94 -20.82 17.13
N VAL A 456 14.86 -20.73 18.08
CA VAL A 456 16.30 -20.60 17.83
C VAL A 456 17.09 -21.65 18.60
N MET A 457 18.12 -22.22 17.98
CA MET A 457 19.07 -23.09 18.67
C MET A 457 20.12 -22.26 19.41
N LEU A 458 20.20 -22.43 20.73
CA LEU A 458 21.14 -21.71 21.60
C LEU A 458 21.82 -22.68 22.56
N GLU A 459 22.95 -22.26 23.14
CA GLU A 459 23.58 -22.99 24.25
C GLU A 459 22.69 -22.88 25.50
N GLY A 460 22.27 -24.04 26.02
CA GLY A 460 21.60 -24.17 27.31
C GLY A 460 22.49 -24.84 28.36
N GLU A 461 21.93 -25.15 29.52
CA GLU A 461 22.70 -25.76 30.63
C GLU A 461 23.27 -27.14 30.29
N ASN A 462 22.59 -27.90 29.42
CA ASN A 462 22.98 -29.26 29.01
C ASN A 462 23.43 -29.32 27.54
N GLY A 463 23.98 -28.22 27.02
CA GLY A 463 24.37 -28.06 25.63
C GLY A 463 23.27 -27.44 24.77
N LEU A 464 23.41 -27.57 23.45
CA LEU A 464 22.51 -26.97 22.48
C LEU A 464 21.06 -27.44 22.64
N ALA A 465 20.14 -26.48 22.79
CA ALA A 465 18.71 -26.72 22.88
C ALA A 465 17.89 -25.62 22.18
N PRO A 466 16.70 -25.95 21.64
CA PRO A 466 15.79 -24.97 21.08
C PRO A 466 15.21 -24.07 22.17
N HIS A 467 15.15 -22.78 21.88
CA HIS A 467 14.57 -21.74 22.72
C HIS A 467 13.59 -20.91 21.89
N PHE A 468 12.54 -20.40 22.52
CA PHE A 468 11.83 -19.24 22.00
C PHE A 468 12.66 -17.98 22.27
N ARG A 469 12.79 -17.14 21.25
CA ARG A 469 13.42 -15.83 21.34
C ARG A 469 12.48 -14.77 20.82
N PHE A 470 12.09 -13.86 21.70
CA PHE A 470 11.55 -12.57 21.29
C PHE A 470 12.68 -11.54 21.23
N ARG A 471 12.74 -10.75 20.15
CA ARG A 471 13.64 -9.60 20.01
C ARG A 471 12.97 -8.46 19.24
N GLY A 472 13.37 -7.23 19.52
CA GLY A 472 12.99 -6.06 18.72
C GLY A 472 14.23 -5.35 18.20
N GLU A 473 14.09 -4.71 17.05
CA GLU A 473 15.07 -3.79 16.45
C GLU A 473 14.31 -2.51 16.10
N SER A 474 14.76 -1.36 16.60
CA SER A 474 14.14 -0.05 16.32
C SER A 474 14.99 1.09 16.90
N TYR A 475 14.86 2.28 16.33
CA TYR A 475 15.34 3.52 16.95
C TYR A 475 14.47 3.97 18.14
N ILE A 476 13.24 3.45 18.23
CA ILE A 476 12.36 3.63 19.39
C ILE A 476 12.68 2.50 20.39
N PRO A 477 12.72 2.77 21.71
CA PRO A 477 13.03 1.74 22.69
C PRO A 477 12.18 0.47 22.57
N VAL A 478 12.85 -0.67 22.58
CA VAL A 478 12.26 -2.01 22.60
C VAL A 478 12.65 -2.75 23.89
N PRO A 479 11.85 -3.73 24.35
CA PRO A 479 12.25 -4.59 25.46
C PRO A 479 13.57 -5.33 25.17
N ALA A 480 14.33 -5.63 26.22
CA ALA A 480 15.46 -6.54 26.10
C ALA A 480 14.99 -7.92 25.55
N PRO A 481 15.84 -8.65 24.82
CA PRO A 481 15.47 -9.96 24.29
C PRO A 481 14.97 -10.90 25.39
N ILE A 482 13.86 -11.59 25.13
CA ILE A 482 13.27 -12.58 26.03
C ILE A 482 13.61 -13.96 25.47
N ILE A 483 14.31 -14.76 26.26
CA ILE A 483 14.72 -16.13 25.91
C ILE A 483 14.00 -17.10 26.85
N THR A 484 13.29 -18.07 26.30
CA THR A 484 12.56 -19.10 27.06
C THR A 484 12.87 -20.47 26.46
N PRO A 485 13.37 -21.46 27.23
CA PRO A 485 13.58 -22.81 26.72
C PRO A 485 12.29 -23.40 26.15
N VAL A 486 12.36 -24.05 24.98
CA VAL A 486 11.23 -24.85 24.49
C VAL A 486 11.10 -26.07 25.38
N SER A 487 9.89 -26.34 25.89
CA SER A 487 9.66 -27.52 26.74
C SER A 487 10.08 -28.81 26.01
N SER A 488 10.74 -29.72 26.73
CA SER A 488 11.15 -31.03 26.19
C SER A 488 9.97 -31.85 25.64
N ASN A 489 8.75 -31.60 26.11
CA ASN A 489 7.55 -32.28 25.62
C ASN A 489 7.05 -31.70 24.29
N TRP A 490 7.66 -30.62 23.79
CA TRP A 490 7.27 -29.93 22.57
C TRP A 490 8.31 -30.03 21.45
N THR A 491 9.54 -30.46 21.76
CA THR A 491 10.67 -30.44 20.82
C THR A 491 10.49 -31.34 19.59
N ASP A 492 9.65 -32.37 19.68
CA ASP A 492 9.33 -33.27 18.58
C ASP A 492 7.98 -32.96 17.90
N HIS A 493 7.32 -31.87 18.28
CA HIS A 493 6.03 -31.44 17.75
C HIS A 493 6.17 -30.19 16.89
N LYS A 494 5.23 -30.01 15.95
CA LYS A 494 5.02 -28.71 15.33
C LYS A 494 4.60 -27.71 16.39
N LEU A 495 5.06 -26.47 16.26
CA LEU A 495 4.72 -25.38 17.18
C LEU A 495 3.90 -24.32 16.47
N THR A 496 2.83 -23.85 17.10
CA THR A 496 2.13 -22.64 16.67
C THR A 496 2.90 -21.43 17.17
N LEU A 497 3.22 -20.49 16.28
CA LEU A 497 3.67 -19.14 16.62
C LEU A 497 2.55 -18.15 16.27
N GLN A 498 2.26 -17.21 17.16
CA GLN A 498 1.14 -16.28 17.02
C GLN A 498 1.55 -14.84 17.32
N ILE A 499 1.02 -13.92 16.52
CA ILE A 499 1.02 -12.48 16.76
C ILE A 499 -0.44 -12.03 16.87
N LYS A 500 -0.80 -11.42 17.99
CA LYS A 500 -2.12 -10.82 18.18
C LYS A 500 -1.98 -9.32 18.44
N ALA A 501 -2.67 -8.48 17.67
CA ALA A 501 -2.87 -7.09 18.08
C ALA A 501 -3.90 -7.07 19.21
N ALA A 502 -3.43 -6.95 20.46
CA ALA A 502 -4.28 -7.06 21.64
C ALA A 502 -5.15 -5.82 21.85
N ASN A 503 -4.66 -4.67 21.42
CA ASN A 503 -5.37 -3.40 21.35
C ASN A 503 -4.70 -2.51 20.27
N MET A 504 -5.11 -1.25 20.17
CA MET A 504 -4.59 -0.31 19.17
C MET A 504 -3.09 0.00 19.28
N THR A 505 -2.46 -0.28 20.42
CA THR A 505 -1.09 0.14 20.73
C THR A 505 -0.15 -1.02 21.05
N HIS A 506 -0.63 -2.25 21.20
CA HIS A 506 0.20 -3.39 21.64
C HIS A 506 -0.05 -4.67 20.84
N TYR A 507 1.05 -5.38 20.60
CA TYR A 507 1.05 -6.76 20.15
C TYR A 507 1.35 -7.72 21.30
N VAL A 508 0.82 -8.94 21.19
CA VAL A 508 1.14 -10.09 22.02
C VAL A 508 1.72 -11.17 21.12
N PHE A 509 2.89 -11.68 21.50
CA PHE A 509 3.58 -12.77 20.84
C PHE A 509 3.47 -14.03 21.69
N SER A 510 2.98 -15.11 21.09
CA SER A 510 2.69 -16.35 21.81
C SER A 510 3.23 -17.57 21.06
N ALA A 511 3.58 -18.63 21.79
CA ALA A 511 3.99 -19.90 21.21
C ALA A 511 3.47 -21.11 22.00
N GLY A 512 3.33 -22.26 21.34
CA GLY A 512 2.90 -23.50 21.98
C GLY A 512 2.77 -24.66 20.98
N PRO A 513 2.42 -25.87 21.44
CA PRO A 513 2.27 -27.03 20.57
C PRO A 513 1.09 -26.85 19.61
N ALA A 514 1.31 -27.18 18.33
CA ALA A 514 0.30 -27.05 17.30
C ALA A 514 -0.97 -27.87 17.61
N GLY A 515 -2.14 -27.28 17.36
CA GLY A 515 -3.43 -27.90 17.65
C GLY A 515 -3.85 -27.90 19.12
N ALA A 516 -3.02 -27.42 20.05
CA ALA A 516 -3.31 -27.38 21.48
C ALA A 516 -3.36 -25.94 22.01
N ARG A 517 -4.39 -25.18 21.57
CA ARG A 517 -4.56 -23.75 21.90
C ARG A 517 -4.55 -23.44 23.40
N SER A 518 -5.01 -24.35 24.25
CA SER A 518 -4.97 -24.19 25.71
C SER A 518 -3.56 -24.19 26.30
N GLN A 519 -2.55 -24.63 25.55
CA GLN A 519 -1.15 -24.64 25.94
C GLN A 519 -0.35 -23.50 25.30
N LEU A 520 -0.99 -22.59 24.55
CA LEU A 520 -0.33 -21.43 23.99
C LEU A 520 0.08 -20.48 25.12
N GLN A 521 1.36 -20.09 25.16
CA GLN A 521 1.93 -19.23 26.19
C GLN A 521 2.25 -17.86 25.58
N ASP A 522 1.82 -16.78 26.25
CA ASP A 522 2.23 -15.43 25.91
C ASP A 522 3.68 -15.21 26.38
N LEU A 523 4.56 -14.93 25.43
CA LEU A 523 6.00 -14.78 25.65
C LEU A 523 6.43 -13.31 25.72
N ALA A 524 5.73 -12.44 24.99
CA ALA A 524 5.98 -11.00 25.01
C ALA A 524 4.71 -10.20 24.78
N VAL A 525 4.59 -9.07 25.49
CA VAL A 525 3.62 -8.01 25.21
C VAL A 525 4.42 -6.75 24.94
N VAL A 526 4.24 -6.14 23.77
CA VAL A 526 5.10 -5.06 23.30
C VAL A 526 4.28 -3.97 22.62
N SER A 527 4.67 -2.72 22.85
CA SER A 527 4.12 -1.57 22.14
C SER A 527 4.35 -1.67 20.63
N ASN A 528 3.44 -1.14 19.82
CA ASN A 528 3.59 -1.03 18.36
C ASN A 528 4.29 0.27 17.91
N ALA A 529 4.66 1.16 18.84
CA ALA A 529 5.44 2.36 18.53
C ALA A 529 6.77 2.06 17.82
N PRO A 530 7.53 1.01 18.17
CA PRO A 530 8.78 0.67 17.47
C PRO A 530 8.64 0.37 15.99
N VAL A 531 7.43 0.03 15.54
CA VAL A 531 7.06 -0.28 14.17
C VAL A 531 6.04 0.71 13.59
N SER A 532 5.97 1.92 14.16
CA SER A 532 5.18 3.06 13.67
C SER A 532 6.11 4.18 13.20
N TRP A 533 6.77 4.00 12.05
CA TRP A 533 7.82 4.91 11.57
C TRP A 533 7.86 5.01 10.04
N GLY A 534 8.47 6.08 9.52
CA GLY A 534 8.82 6.19 8.10
C GLY A 534 7.62 6.27 7.16
N PHE A 535 7.79 5.70 5.95
CA PHE A 535 6.82 5.82 4.85
C PHE A 535 6.05 4.55 4.51
N THR A 536 6.37 3.44 5.17
CA THR A 536 5.80 2.11 4.93
C THR A 536 4.82 1.73 6.04
N GLY A 537 4.32 0.51 6.00
CA GLY A 537 3.53 -0.08 7.07
C GLY A 537 3.95 -1.53 7.31
N THR A 538 3.57 -2.05 8.47
CA THR A 538 3.97 -3.36 8.94
C THR A 538 3.46 -4.50 8.05
N ILE A 539 4.32 -5.50 7.91
CA ILE A 539 4.08 -6.78 7.27
C ILE A 539 4.21 -7.83 8.37
N VAL A 540 3.18 -8.67 8.54
CA VAL A 540 3.25 -9.85 9.40
C VAL A 540 3.59 -11.07 8.55
N GLY A 541 4.61 -11.82 8.95
CA GLY A 541 5.13 -12.88 8.11
C GLY A 541 6.07 -13.82 8.81
N VAL A 542 6.63 -14.75 8.05
CA VAL A 542 7.61 -15.74 8.51
C VAL A 542 9.00 -15.44 7.97
N TYR A 543 10.01 -15.84 8.74
CA TYR A 543 11.41 -15.77 8.32
C TYR A 543 12.19 -17.03 8.68
N CYS A 544 13.34 -17.25 8.02
CA CYS A 544 14.28 -18.32 8.35
C CYS A 544 15.73 -17.83 8.16
N THR A 545 16.61 -18.05 9.13
CA THR A 545 17.98 -17.51 9.09
C THR A 545 18.97 -18.38 9.84
N SER A 546 20.23 -18.33 9.43
CA SER A 546 21.36 -18.88 10.20
C SER A 546 21.99 -17.85 11.16
N ASN A 547 21.46 -16.62 11.24
CA ASN A 547 21.99 -15.51 12.05
C ASN A 547 23.51 -15.29 11.84
N GLY A 548 23.98 -15.36 10.60
CA GLY A 548 25.40 -15.23 10.25
C GLY A 548 26.20 -16.53 10.36
N GLY A 549 25.60 -17.62 10.84
CA GLY A 549 26.22 -18.94 10.97
C GLY A 549 26.17 -19.79 9.70
N SER A 550 26.65 -21.03 9.81
CA SER A 550 26.71 -22.03 8.74
C SER A 550 25.50 -22.97 8.68
N GLY A 551 24.48 -22.72 9.50
CA GLY A 551 23.26 -23.53 9.54
C GLY A 551 22.50 -23.55 8.21
N THR A 552 21.90 -24.69 7.91
CA THR A 552 21.17 -24.96 6.66
C THR A 552 19.79 -25.58 6.89
N THR A 553 19.36 -25.72 8.15
CA THR A 553 18.09 -26.35 8.49
C THR A 553 16.93 -25.60 7.83
N GLU A 554 16.13 -26.34 7.07
CA GLU A 554 14.91 -25.85 6.45
C GLU A 554 13.76 -25.79 7.46
N ALA A 555 12.86 -24.82 7.30
CA ALA A 555 11.63 -24.71 8.08
C ALA A 555 10.42 -25.01 7.18
N TYR A 556 9.41 -25.71 7.71
CA TYR A 556 8.17 -26.00 6.99
C TYR A 556 6.99 -25.35 7.71
N ILE A 557 6.36 -24.39 7.04
CA ILE A 557 5.28 -23.56 7.56
C ILE A 557 3.93 -24.08 7.06
N SER A 558 2.96 -24.24 7.95
CA SER A 558 1.60 -24.70 7.63
C SER A 558 0.56 -23.92 8.42
N ASN A 559 -0.73 -24.12 8.13
CA ASN A 559 -1.84 -23.51 8.87
C ASN A 559 -1.68 -21.98 8.97
N TRP A 560 -1.35 -21.35 7.84
CA TRP A 560 -1.14 -19.90 7.78
C TRP A 560 -2.47 -19.18 7.88
N LYS A 561 -2.64 -18.40 8.95
CA LYS A 561 -3.88 -17.68 9.22
C LYS A 561 -3.62 -16.23 9.52
N TYR A 562 -4.47 -15.38 8.97
CA TYR A 562 -4.65 -14.00 9.38
C TYR A 562 -6.15 -13.78 9.56
N ILE A 563 -6.57 -13.55 10.80
CA ILE A 563 -7.97 -13.38 11.15
C ILE A 563 -8.19 -11.90 11.47
N PRO A 564 -8.82 -11.13 10.56
CA PRO A 564 -9.23 -9.77 10.88
C PRO A 564 -10.29 -9.81 11.98
N GLN A 565 -10.18 -8.91 12.97
CA GLN A 565 -11.10 -8.87 14.10
C GLN A 565 -11.85 -7.55 14.14
N GLU A 566 -11.13 -6.42 14.04
CA GLU A 566 -11.75 -5.10 14.14
C GLU A 566 -10.88 -4.02 13.52
N GLN A 567 -11.54 -2.93 13.16
CA GLN A 567 -10.96 -1.73 12.59
C GLN A 567 -11.43 -0.55 13.42
N TYR A 568 -10.51 0.13 14.10
CA TYR A 568 -10.82 1.37 14.80
C TYR A 568 -10.83 2.52 13.79
N ARG A 569 -11.89 3.34 13.85
CA ARG A 569 -12.23 4.32 12.80
C ARG A 569 -12.82 5.64 13.31
N ASP A 570 -12.67 6.00 14.58
CA ASP A 570 -13.40 7.12 15.22
C ASP A 570 -14.93 6.99 15.37
#